data_AF-A0A7Y5XY43-F1
#
_entry.id   AF-A0A7Y5XY43-F1
#
_cell.length_a   1.000
_cell.length_b   1.000
_cell.length_c   1.000
_cell.angle_alpha   90.00
_cell.angle_beta   90.00
_cell.angle_gamma   90.00
#
_symmetry.space_group_name_H-M   'P 1'
#
loop_
_entity.id
_entity.type
_entity.pdbx_description
1 polymer ?
#
loop_
_entity_poly.entity_id
_entity_poly.type
_entity_poly.pdbx_seq_one_letter_code
_entity_poly.pdbx_strand_id
1 'polypeptide(L)'
;MKRFVLLTAAVGMLVATGAAVAHLKSADVAAASATVTATTPSNVQTRTYTCDNQTFEVTTGRWSGTATSTTPELNGAAVLHLKSVYNTTKKLGWVDGSLKISSSSSRARLGLSAVNTDGKLDGWVRGHAGRGIVFGSLTAGFTKTGGLTDGALGSGTGTNAAVIAKGIRCNAREMPRPSVHLFVRGQIEAVSATSITVKPKDGSASQTCAVKDGDDVDRVKTGDQVEMTCSQVAGAWVLAKVRRR
;
A
#
# COMPACT_ATOMS: atom_id res chain seq x y z
N MET A 1 55.10 26.33 2.88
CA MET A 1 53.95 27.00 2.25
C MET A 1 53.31 26.06 1.24
N LYS A 2 51.98 26.07 1.18
CA LYS A 2 51.06 25.40 0.22
C LYS A 2 50.73 23.92 0.44
N ARG A 3 49.61 23.77 1.13
CA ARG A 3 48.62 22.68 1.09
C ARG A 3 48.10 22.52 -0.34
N PHE A 4 47.78 21.30 -0.77
CA PHE A 4 46.45 20.97 -1.33
C PHE A 4 46.18 19.47 -1.20
N VAL A 5 45.10 19.19 -0.48
CA VAL A 5 44.40 17.93 -0.29
C VAL A 5 43.66 17.59 -1.58
N LEU A 6 43.57 16.31 -1.96
CA LEU A 6 42.35 15.72 -2.52
C LEU A 6 42.37 14.19 -2.35
N LEU A 7 41.52 13.76 -1.44
CA LEU A 7 41.20 12.39 -1.06
C LEU A 7 40.16 11.81 -2.04
N THR A 8 40.44 10.60 -2.53
CA THR A 8 39.55 9.42 -2.68
C THR A 8 38.05 9.63 -2.98
N ALA A 9 37.58 9.02 -4.08
CA ALA A 9 36.71 7.81 -4.06
C ALA A 9 35.96 7.67 -5.40
N ALA A 10 36.52 6.92 -6.35
CA ALA A 10 35.77 6.42 -7.49
C ALA A 10 35.22 5.02 -7.14
N VAL A 11 34.02 4.96 -6.55
CA VAL A 11 33.26 3.71 -6.45
C VAL A 11 32.49 3.54 -7.76
N GLY A 12 33.14 2.89 -8.73
CA GLY A 12 32.45 2.37 -9.91
C GLY A 12 31.84 1.02 -9.58
N MET A 13 30.51 0.98 -9.33
CA MET A 13 29.78 -0.28 -9.23
C MET A 13 29.74 -0.96 -10.61
N LEU A 14 30.35 -2.14 -10.71
CA LEU A 14 30.28 -3.03 -11.85
C LEU A 14 28.92 -3.75 -11.83
N VAL A 15 27.97 -3.36 -12.68
CA VAL A 15 26.66 -4.05 -12.79
C VAL A 15 26.70 -4.97 -14.00
N ALA A 16 26.95 -6.26 -13.76
CA ALA A 16 26.75 -7.32 -14.73
C ALA A 16 25.74 -8.33 -14.17
N THR A 17 24.48 -8.20 -14.57
CA THR A 17 23.48 -9.27 -14.42
C THR A 17 22.89 -9.55 -15.80
N GLY A 18 23.33 -10.64 -16.40
CA GLY A 18 22.84 -11.11 -17.68
C GLY A 18 21.43 -11.66 -17.56
N ALA A 19 20.48 -11.03 -18.24
CA ALA A 19 19.21 -11.65 -18.57
C ALA A 19 19.32 -12.26 -19.97
N ALA A 20 19.41 -13.59 -20.04
CA ALA A 20 19.25 -14.28 -21.32
C ALA A 20 17.80 -14.10 -21.80
N VAL A 21 17.62 -13.38 -22.91
CA VAL A 21 16.33 -13.32 -23.61
C VAL A 21 16.58 -13.70 -25.07
N ALA A 22 16.19 -14.92 -25.41
CA ALA A 22 16.13 -15.40 -26.77
C ALA A 22 15.11 -14.57 -27.59
N HIS A 23 15.53 -14.15 -28.78
CA HIS A 23 14.75 -13.53 -29.86
C HIS A 23 14.14 -12.13 -29.60
N LEU A 24 14.96 -11.16 -29.19
CA LEU A 24 14.66 -9.74 -29.39
C LEU A 24 15.70 -9.12 -30.33
N LYS A 25 15.26 -8.34 -31.34
CA LYS A 25 16.13 -7.53 -32.21
C LYS A 25 16.71 -6.30 -31.48
N SER A 26 16.81 -6.34 -30.15
CA SER A 26 17.33 -5.27 -29.29
C SER A 26 18.80 -5.58 -29.01
N ALA A 27 19.70 -5.12 -29.88
CA ALA A 27 21.12 -5.44 -29.80
C ALA A 27 21.90 -4.48 -28.87
N ASP A 28 21.36 -3.28 -28.60
CA ASP A 28 21.98 -2.28 -27.73
C ASP A 28 21.26 -2.24 -26.37
N VAL A 29 22.01 -2.41 -25.29
CA VAL A 29 21.53 -2.49 -23.91
C VAL A 29 22.33 -1.52 -23.06
N ALA A 30 21.63 -0.56 -22.45
CA ALA A 30 22.23 0.41 -21.55
C ALA A 30 21.73 0.22 -20.11
N ALA A 31 22.60 0.45 -19.15
CA ALA A 31 22.21 0.51 -17.74
C ALA A 31 21.36 1.75 -17.50
N ALA A 32 20.25 1.58 -16.78
CA ALA A 32 19.36 2.66 -16.38
C ALA A 32 18.93 2.47 -14.93
N SER A 33 18.84 3.57 -14.19
CA SER A 33 18.38 3.57 -12.81
C SER A 33 17.50 4.78 -12.53
N ALA A 34 16.62 4.66 -11.54
CA ALA A 34 15.76 5.77 -11.13
C ALA A 34 15.46 5.68 -9.63
N THR A 35 15.33 6.84 -8.98
CA THR A 35 14.76 6.94 -7.65
C THR A 35 13.29 7.28 -7.76
N VAL A 36 12.41 6.46 -7.19
CA VAL A 36 10.96 6.58 -7.27
C VAL A 36 10.39 6.80 -5.88
N THR A 37 9.56 7.82 -5.74
CA THR A 37 8.81 8.13 -4.52
C THR A 37 7.35 8.30 -4.91
N ALA A 38 6.45 7.49 -4.35
CA ALA A 38 5.02 7.54 -4.62
C ALA A 38 4.25 7.43 -3.31
N THR A 39 4.02 8.56 -2.66
CA THR A 39 3.55 8.64 -1.27
C THR A 39 2.16 9.26 -1.12
N THR A 40 1.58 9.81 -2.19
CA THR A 40 0.24 10.42 -2.13
C THR A 40 -0.84 9.37 -2.44
N PRO A 41 -1.61 8.87 -1.46
CA PRO A 41 -2.59 7.81 -1.68
C PRO A 41 -3.85 8.32 -2.39
N SER A 42 -4.47 7.44 -3.17
CA SER A 42 -5.79 7.61 -3.78
C SER A 42 -6.44 6.25 -3.98
N ASN A 43 -7.75 6.15 -3.71
CA ASN A 43 -8.51 4.90 -3.84
C ASN A 43 -7.87 3.70 -3.11
N VAL A 44 -7.27 3.94 -1.93
CA VAL A 44 -6.66 2.89 -1.12
C VAL A 44 -7.77 2.19 -0.32
N GLN A 45 -7.88 0.88 -0.50
CA GLN A 45 -8.78 0.02 0.25
C GLN A 45 -7.96 -1.06 0.94
N THR A 46 -8.16 -1.21 2.25
CA THR A 46 -7.52 -2.27 3.03
C THR A 46 -8.58 -3.15 3.65
N ARG A 47 -8.40 -4.46 3.54
CA ARG A 47 -9.19 -5.46 4.26
C ARG A 47 -8.28 -6.22 5.19
N THR A 48 -8.69 -6.35 6.44
CA THR A 48 -7.96 -7.08 7.46
C THR A 48 -8.65 -8.40 7.72
N TYR A 49 -7.87 -9.48 7.74
CA TYR A 49 -8.31 -10.83 8.07
C TYR A 49 -7.48 -11.32 9.26
N THR A 50 -8.14 -11.83 10.29
CA THR A 50 -7.47 -12.44 11.44
C THR A 50 -7.93 -13.88 11.57
N CYS A 51 -7.02 -14.82 11.32
CA CYS A 51 -7.32 -16.25 11.20
C CYS A 51 -6.11 -17.03 11.73
N ASP A 52 -6.31 -18.09 12.54
CA ASP A 52 -5.24 -18.89 13.13
C ASP A 52 -4.17 -18.05 13.87
N ASN A 53 -4.59 -17.04 14.65
CA ASN A 53 -3.73 -16.05 15.34
C ASN A 53 -2.78 -15.25 14.43
N GLN A 54 -3.02 -15.23 13.12
CA GLN A 54 -2.30 -14.42 12.17
C GLN A 54 -3.19 -13.32 11.62
N THR A 55 -2.64 -12.11 11.55
CA THR A 55 -3.33 -10.97 10.96
C THR A 55 -2.74 -10.68 9.58
N PHE A 56 -3.63 -10.66 8.59
CA PHE A 56 -3.33 -10.37 7.20
C PHE A 56 -4.00 -9.08 6.79
N GLU A 57 -3.25 -8.19 6.15
CA GLU A 57 -3.76 -6.98 5.52
C GLU A 57 -3.68 -7.16 4.01
N VAL A 58 -4.82 -7.03 3.34
CA VAL A 58 -4.92 -7.00 1.88
C VAL A 58 -5.25 -5.58 1.47
N THR A 59 -4.27 -4.88 0.91
CA THR A 59 -4.40 -3.49 0.48
C THR A 59 -4.38 -3.44 -1.04
N THR A 60 -5.35 -2.79 -1.66
CA THR A 60 -5.29 -2.39 -3.07
C THR A 60 -5.40 -0.88 -3.15
N GLY A 61 -4.56 -0.22 -3.94
CA GLY A 61 -4.58 1.23 -3.99
C GLY A 61 -3.67 1.84 -5.03
N ARG A 62 -3.78 3.15 -5.16
CA ARG A 62 -2.95 3.94 -6.07
C ARG A 62 -2.20 5.00 -5.27
N TRP A 63 -0.91 5.14 -5.56
CA TRP A 63 -0.07 6.20 -5.00
C TRP A 63 0.58 7.00 -6.12
N SER A 64 0.61 8.32 -5.97
CA SER A 64 1.31 9.22 -6.89
C SER A 64 2.53 9.86 -6.25
N GLY A 65 3.47 10.26 -7.10
CA GLY A 65 4.64 11.05 -6.72
C GLY A 65 5.55 11.27 -7.92
N THR A 66 6.85 11.07 -7.75
CA THR A 66 7.88 11.39 -8.75
C THR A 66 8.89 10.26 -8.90
N ALA A 67 9.48 10.20 -10.10
CA ALA A 67 10.65 9.40 -10.41
C ALA A 67 11.75 10.33 -10.93
N THR A 68 12.95 10.21 -10.38
CA THR A 68 14.13 10.99 -10.75
C THR A 68 15.14 10.07 -11.40
N SER A 69 15.56 10.40 -12.62
CA SER A 69 16.54 9.62 -13.39
C SER A 69 17.31 10.50 -14.36
N THR A 70 18.54 10.10 -14.69
CA THR A 70 19.27 10.64 -15.86
C THR A 70 18.75 10.07 -17.18
N THR A 71 18.03 8.94 -17.15
CA THR A 71 17.34 8.35 -18.29
C THR A 71 15.99 9.05 -18.50
N PRO A 72 15.79 9.81 -19.58
CA PRO A 72 14.60 10.64 -19.76
C PRO A 72 13.28 9.87 -19.75
N GLU A 73 13.29 8.59 -20.13
CA GLU A 73 12.11 7.72 -20.13
C GLU A 73 11.68 7.28 -18.73
N LEU A 74 12.57 7.36 -17.74
CA LEU A 74 12.33 6.99 -16.34
C LEU A 74 12.28 8.21 -15.41
N ASN A 75 12.26 9.42 -15.96
CA ASN A 75 12.24 10.68 -15.21
C ASN A 75 10.89 11.39 -15.38
N GLY A 76 10.17 11.68 -14.28
CA GLY A 76 8.91 12.42 -14.33
C GLY A 76 7.91 12.03 -13.24
N ALA A 77 6.63 12.32 -13.48
CA ALA A 77 5.56 11.97 -12.54
C ALA A 77 5.38 10.45 -12.48
N ALA A 78 5.32 9.91 -11.26
CA ALA A 78 5.16 8.49 -10.99
C ALA A 78 3.75 8.18 -10.47
N VAL A 79 3.18 7.08 -10.95
CA VAL A 79 1.92 6.52 -10.47
C VAL A 79 2.11 5.03 -10.26
N LEU A 80 1.96 4.63 -9.00
CA LEU A 80 2.06 3.26 -8.54
C LEU A 80 0.65 2.73 -8.27
N HIS A 81 0.32 1.56 -8.80
CA HIS A 81 -0.91 0.84 -8.49
C HIS A 81 -0.52 -0.55 -8.02
N LEU A 82 -0.88 -0.89 -6.78
CA LEU A 82 -0.52 -2.17 -6.17
C LEU A 82 -1.70 -2.86 -5.53
N LYS A 83 -1.60 -4.18 -5.53
CA LYS A 83 -2.18 -5.07 -4.55
C LYS A 83 -1.07 -5.58 -3.64
N SER A 84 -1.22 -5.40 -2.34
CA SER A 84 -0.35 -5.91 -1.29
C SER A 84 -1.11 -6.93 -0.45
N VAL A 85 -0.47 -8.05 -0.15
CA VAL A 85 -0.93 -9.01 0.87
C VAL A 85 0.18 -9.16 1.89
N TYR A 86 -0.07 -8.69 3.11
CA TYR A 86 0.94 -8.59 4.16
C TYR A 86 0.48 -9.27 5.45
N ASN A 87 1.27 -10.19 5.97
CA ASN A 87 1.05 -10.78 7.28
C ASN A 87 1.75 -9.92 8.34
N THR A 88 0.97 -9.17 9.13
CA THR A 88 1.49 -8.24 10.13
C THR A 88 2.10 -8.94 11.34
N THR A 89 1.73 -10.21 11.58
CA THR A 89 2.31 -11.07 12.62
C THR A 89 3.71 -11.55 12.22
N LYS A 90 3.88 -12.02 10.98
CA LYS A 90 5.15 -12.54 10.46
C LYS A 90 6.07 -11.49 9.85
N LYS A 91 5.57 -10.27 9.67
CA LYS A 91 6.26 -9.18 8.96
C LYS A 91 6.67 -9.56 7.54
N LEU A 92 5.81 -10.31 6.85
CA LEU A 92 6.11 -10.86 5.53
C LEU A 92 4.90 -10.77 4.61
N GLY A 93 5.14 -10.45 3.35
CA GLY A 93 4.09 -10.35 2.35
C GLY A 93 4.64 -10.31 0.93
N TRP A 94 3.73 -10.07 0.01
CA TRP A 94 4.05 -9.85 -1.40
C TRP A 94 3.21 -8.71 -1.95
N VAL A 95 3.73 -8.06 -2.97
CA VAL A 95 3.05 -7.03 -3.73
C VAL A 95 3.12 -7.38 -5.22
N ASP A 96 2.05 -7.04 -5.93
CA ASP A 96 1.98 -7.15 -7.37
C ASP A 96 1.23 -5.94 -7.93
N GLY A 97 1.63 -5.48 -9.12
CA GLY A 97 0.95 -4.38 -9.78
C GLY A 97 1.77 -3.69 -10.85
N SER A 98 1.64 -2.36 -10.94
CA SER A 98 2.24 -1.58 -12.01
C SER A 98 2.75 -0.23 -11.54
N LEU A 99 3.84 0.21 -12.18
CA LEU A 99 4.42 1.52 -12.04
C LEU A 99 4.38 2.21 -13.42
N LYS A 100 3.78 3.40 -13.45
CA LYS A 100 3.79 4.28 -14.61
C LYS A 100 4.64 5.50 -14.29
N ILE A 101 5.58 5.83 -15.18
CA ILE A 101 6.34 7.08 -15.13
C ILE A 101 5.99 7.87 -16.39
N SER A 102 5.76 9.17 -16.27
CA SER A 102 5.39 10.03 -17.40
C SER A 102 6.09 11.37 -17.31
N SER A 103 6.66 11.78 -18.44
CA SER A 103 7.20 13.11 -18.67
C SER A 103 6.37 13.82 -19.76
N SER A 104 6.80 15.02 -20.18
CA SER A 104 6.20 15.74 -21.30
C SER A 104 6.41 15.05 -22.66
N SER A 105 7.46 14.24 -22.80
CA SER A 105 7.88 13.63 -24.07
C SER A 105 7.93 12.10 -24.06
N SER A 106 7.89 11.47 -22.89
CA SER A 106 8.12 10.04 -22.72
C SER A 106 7.18 9.41 -21.69
N ARG A 107 7.01 8.09 -21.77
CA ARG A 107 6.24 7.29 -20.82
C ARG A 107 6.89 5.94 -20.62
N ALA A 108 6.99 5.53 -19.36
CA ALA A 108 7.28 4.16 -18.98
C ALA A 108 6.06 3.50 -18.33
N ARG A 109 5.87 2.22 -18.62
CA ARG A 109 4.87 1.34 -18.00
C ARG A 109 5.55 0.03 -17.64
N LEU A 110 5.66 -0.21 -16.35
CA LEU A 110 6.37 -1.33 -15.78
C LEU A 110 5.38 -2.17 -14.96
N GLY A 111 5.32 -3.47 -15.21
CA GLY A 111 4.77 -4.42 -14.26
C GLY A 111 5.78 -4.65 -13.14
N LEU A 112 5.29 -4.89 -11.93
CA LEU A 112 6.07 -5.06 -10.72
C LEU A 112 5.56 -6.29 -9.97
N SER A 113 6.47 -7.11 -9.50
CA SER A 113 6.21 -8.08 -8.44
C SER A 113 7.35 -8.03 -7.42
N ALA A 114 7.02 -7.97 -6.13
CA ALA A 114 8.02 -7.88 -5.08
C ALA A 114 7.58 -8.57 -3.79
N VAL A 115 8.57 -8.98 -3.00
CA VAL A 115 8.39 -9.45 -1.63
C VAL A 115 8.45 -8.27 -0.68
N ASN A 116 7.57 -8.25 0.31
CA ASN A 116 7.58 -7.28 1.40
C ASN A 116 8.09 -7.96 2.67
N THR A 117 9.29 -7.61 3.10
CA THR A 117 9.86 -8.08 4.38
C THR A 117 9.98 -6.89 5.32
N ASP A 118 9.14 -6.87 6.35
CA ASP A 118 9.10 -5.82 7.36
C ASP A 118 9.01 -4.39 6.79
N GLY A 119 8.13 -4.19 5.82
CA GLY A 119 7.95 -2.90 5.15
C GLY A 119 9.02 -2.59 4.09
N LYS A 120 9.95 -3.50 3.82
CA LYS A 120 10.94 -3.36 2.74
C LYS A 120 10.53 -4.20 1.55
N LEU A 121 10.32 -3.54 0.41
CA LEU A 121 10.08 -4.18 -0.86
C LEU A 121 11.39 -4.58 -1.51
N ASP A 122 11.36 -5.75 -2.10
CA ASP A 122 12.44 -6.30 -2.90
C ASP A 122 11.85 -7.15 -4.01
N GLY A 123 12.12 -6.77 -5.25
CA GLY A 123 11.59 -7.51 -6.37
C GLY A 123 12.05 -7.01 -7.72
N TRP A 124 11.20 -7.24 -8.69
CA TRP A 124 11.54 -7.09 -10.08
C TRP A 124 10.47 -6.32 -10.83
N VAL A 125 10.92 -5.54 -11.80
CA VAL A 125 10.06 -4.86 -12.76
C VAL A 125 10.39 -5.26 -14.18
N ARG A 126 9.34 -5.29 -15.00
CA ARG A 126 9.45 -5.50 -16.45
C ARG A 126 8.44 -4.64 -17.17
N GLY A 127 8.84 -4.02 -18.27
CA GLY A 127 7.88 -3.36 -19.14
C GLY A 127 8.53 -2.55 -20.23
N HIS A 128 7.91 -1.43 -20.58
CA HIS A 128 8.36 -0.56 -21.66
C HIS A 128 8.70 0.83 -21.16
N ALA A 129 9.72 1.44 -21.74
CA ALA A 129 10.07 2.84 -21.54
C ALA A 129 10.45 3.43 -22.91
N GLY A 130 9.63 4.38 -23.39
CA GLY A 130 9.76 4.87 -24.76
C GLY A 130 9.62 3.73 -25.79
N ARG A 131 10.65 3.54 -26.63
CA ARG A 131 10.73 2.44 -27.61
C ARG A 131 11.46 1.20 -27.08
N GLY A 132 12.01 1.26 -25.87
CA GLY A 132 12.79 0.19 -25.25
C GLY A 132 11.95 -0.73 -24.37
N ILE A 133 12.55 -1.86 -24.01
CA ILE A 133 12.07 -2.77 -22.97
C ILE A 133 12.96 -2.56 -21.74
N VAL A 134 12.35 -2.44 -20.57
CA VAL A 134 13.04 -2.29 -19.30
C VAL A 134 12.90 -3.55 -18.48
N PHE A 135 14.02 -3.93 -17.89
CA PHE A 135 14.20 -5.02 -16.95
C PHE A 135 15.01 -4.46 -15.78
N GLY A 136 14.59 -4.70 -14.55
CA GLY A 136 15.35 -4.19 -13.42
C GLY A 136 14.83 -4.67 -12.07
N SER A 137 15.70 -4.61 -11.08
CA SER A 137 15.32 -4.78 -9.68
C SER A 137 14.62 -3.53 -9.15
N LEU A 138 13.69 -3.70 -8.22
CA LEU A 138 13.13 -2.62 -7.41
C LEU A 138 13.34 -2.96 -5.93
N THR A 139 13.99 -2.05 -5.20
CA THR A 139 14.00 -2.07 -3.73
C THR A 139 13.36 -0.79 -3.20
N ALA A 140 12.55 -0.85 -2.15
CA ALA A 140 11.91 0.34 -1.60
C ALA A 140 11.43 0.14 -0.15
N GLY A 141 11.12 1.23 0.56
CA GLY A 141 10.19 1.18 1.68
C GLY A 141 8.74 1.16 1.19
N PHE A 142 7.86 0.41 1.86
CA PHE A 142 6.43 0.41 1.57
C PHE A 142 5.56 0.29 2.81
N THR A 143 4.57 1.17 2.91
CA THR A 143 3.47 1.06 3.87
C THR A 143 2.13 1.37 3.20
N LYS A 144 1.03 0.83 3.73
CA LYS A 144 -0.31 1.05 3.16
C LYS A 144 -0.72 2.53 3.10
N THR A 145 -0.28 3.33 4.06
CA THR A 145 -0.57 4.78 4.13
C THR A 145 0.49 5.62 3.43
N GLY A 146 1.77 5.29 3.64
CA GLY A 146 2.91 6.05 3.11
C GLY A 146 3.27 5.73 1.68
N GLY A 147 2.68 4.68 1.07
CA GLY A 147 3.01 4.26 -0.29
C GLY A 147 4.46 3.79 -0.38
N LEU A 148 5.11 4.13 -1.50
CA LEU A 148 6.48 3.73 -1.82
C LEU A 148 7.46 4.87 -1.54
N THR A 149 8.46 4.59 -0.70
CA THR A 149 9.53 5.54 -0.31
C THR A 149 10.89 5.00 -0.72
N ASP A 150 11.81 5.88 -1.11
CA ASP A 150 13.20 5.54 -1.45
C ASP A 150 13.31 4.39 -2.45
N GLY A 151 12.41 4.36 -3.44
CA GLY A 151 12.36 3.30 -4.43
C GLY A 151 13.56 3.36 -5.35
N ALA A 152 14.48 2.41 -5.25
CA ALA A 152 15.63 2.28 -6.13
C ALA A 152 15.33 1.28 -7.25
N LEU A 153 15.09 1.80 -8.45
CA LEU A 153 14.95 1.02 -9.67
C LEU A 153 16.33 0.83 -10.32
N GLY A 154 16.69 -0.42 -10.62
CA GLY A 154 17.93 -0.74 -11.34
C GLY A 154 19.22 -0.50 -10.54
N SER A 155 19.13 -0.39 -9.20
CA SER A 155 20.29 -0.18 -8.32
C SER A 155 21.11 -1.45 -8.04
N GLY A 156 20.54 -2.64 -8.24
CA GLY A 156 21.21 -3.91 -7.95
C GLY A 156 21.36 -4.24 -6.46
N THR A 157 20.64 -3.55 -5.57
CA THR A 157 20.79 -3.66 -4.10
C THR A 157 19.78 -4.61 -3.43
N GLY A 158 19.05 -5.42 -4.20
CA GLY A 158 18.05 -6.35 -3.69
C GLY A 158 18.67 -7.53 -2.93
N THR A 159 18.08 -7.88 -1.80
CA THR A 159 18.34 -9.11 -1.02
C THR A 159 17.72 -10.35 -1.68
N ASN A 160 16.69 -10.18 -2.52
CA ASN A 160 15.93 -11.17 -3.28
C ASN A 160 15.35 -12.33 -2.43
N ALA A 161 14.66 -12.00 -1.34
CA ALA A 161 13.97 -13.00 -0.53
C ALA A 161 12.88 -13.75 -1.34
N ALA A 162 12.74 -15.06 -1.12
CA ALA A 162 11.68 -15.87 -1.72
C ALA A 162 10.57 -16.17 -0.71
N VAL A 163 9.31 -16.05 -1.14
CA VAL A 163 8.13 -16.32 -0.29
C VAL A 163 7.13 -17.23 -1.00
N ILE A 164 6.52 -18.13 -0.23
CA ILE A 164 5.41 -18.98 -0.71
C ILE A 164 4.11 -18.39 -0.19
N ALA A 165 3.33 -17.80 -1.09
CA ALA A 165 2.02 -17.26 -0.78
C ALA A 165 0.94 -18.36 -0.87
N LYS A 166 0.42 -18.80 0.28
CA LYS A 166 -0.78 -19.65 0.34
C LYS A 166 -2.03 -18.77 0.44
N GLY A 167 -3.15 -19.25 -0.10
CA GLY A 167 -4.43 -18.56 0.04
C GLY A 167 -4.85 -18.43 1.50
N ILE A 168 -5.43 -17.29 1.86
CA ILE A 168 -6.00 -17.07 3.20
C ILE A 168 -7.21 -17.99 3.34
N ARG A 169 -7.09 -19.04 4.17
CA ARG A 169 -8.18 -19.96 4.49
C ARG A 169 -8.66 -19.67 5.90
N CYS A 170 -9.47 -18.64 6.04
CA CYS A 170 -10.18 -18.41 7.29
C CYS A 170 -11.26 -19.48 7.40
N ASN A 171 -11.13 -20.38 8.36
CA ASN A 171 -12.24 -21.26 8.71
C ASN A 171 -13.43 -20.37 9.04
N ALA A 172 -14.56 -20.53 8.33
CA ALA A 172 -15.77 -19.73 8.53
C ALA A 172 -16.35 -19.80 9.96
N ARG A 173 -15.78 -20.66 10.81
CA ARG A 173 -16.07 -20.79 12.25
C ARG A 173 -15.38 -19.74 13.12
N GLU A 174 -14.32 -19.06 12.65
CA GLU A 174 -13.56 -18.09 13.45
C GLU A 174 -13.82 -16.62 13.10
N MET A 175 -14.54 -16.32 12.01
CA MET A 175 -15.10 -14.98 11.89
C MET A 175 -16.20 -14.86 12.95
N PRO A 176 -16.08 -13.97 13.97
CA PRO A 176 -17.17 -13.77 14.92
C PRO A 176 -18.34 -13.25 14.11
N ARG A 177 -19.28 -14.14 13.80
CA ARG A 177 -20.54 -13.72 13.19
C ARG A 177 -21.17 -12.78 14.21
N PRO A 178 -21.56 -11.56 13.83
CA PRO A 178 -22.23 -10.69 14.76
C PRO A 178 -23.53 -11.39 15.19
N SER A 179 -23.54 -11.88 16.43
CA SER A 179 -24.67 -12.61 16.99
C SER A 179 -25.78 -11.65 17.40
N VAL A 180 -25.46 -10.37 17.59
CA VAL A 180 -26.38 -9.34 18.08
C VAL A 180 -26.16 -8.04 17.32
N HIS A 181 -27.27 -7.48 16.83
CA HIS A 181 -27.34 -6.12 16.32
C HIS A 181 -28.00 -5.22 17.34
N LEU A 182 -27.33 -4.12 17.69
CA LEU A 182 -27.90 -3.03 18.46
C LEU A 182 -28.41 -1.98 17.49
N PHE A 183 -29.67 -1.61 17.63
CA PHE A 183 -30.30 -0.60 16.79
C PHE A 183 -30.74 0.58 17.65
N VAL A 184 -30.22 1.77 17.34
CA VAL A 184 -30.40 2.97 18.15
C VAL A 184 -30.95 4.09 17.27
N ARG A 185 -32.02 4.73 17.73
CA ARG A 185 -32.56 5.94 17.13
C ARG A 185 -32.44 7.08 18.13
N GLY A 186 -31.71 8.11 17.76
CA GLY A 186 -31.28 9.10 18.74
C GLY A 186 -30.52 10.28 18.17
N GLN A 187 -29.98 11.07 19.08
CA GLN A 187 -29.13 12.21 18.75
C GLN A 187 -27.66 11.84 18.97
N ILE A 188 -26.77 12.26 18.05
CA ILE A 188 -25.33 12.07 18.24
C ILE A 188 -24.86 12.97 19.39
N GLU A 189 -24.27 12.36 20.43
CA GLU A 189 -23.59 13.07 21.52
C GLU A 189 -22.12 13.33 21.18
N ALA A 190 -21.45 12.35 20.56
CA ALA A 190 -20.07 12.44 20.16
C ALA A 190 -19.80 11.63 18.90
N VAL A 191 -18.93 12.13 18.03
CA VAL A 191 -18.45 11.40 16.85
C VAL A 191 -16.98 11.73 16.61
N SER A 192 -16.18 10.70 16.32
CA SER A 192 -14.78 10.78 15.98
C SER A 192 -14.43 9.72 14.93
N ALA A 193 -13.19 9.73 14.44
CA ALA A 193 -12.69 8.71 13.51
C ALA A 193 -12.68 7.29 14.11
N THR A 194 -12.78 7.14 15.43
CA THR A 194 -12.67 5.85 16.13
C THR A 194 -13.93 5.45 16.89
N SER A 195 -14.87 6.36 17.11
CA SER A 195 -16.09 6.07 17.89
C SER A 195 -17.25 7.01 17.55
N ILE A 196 -18.46 6.49 17.62
CA ILE A 196 -19.70 7.26 17.56
C ILE A 196 -20.59 6.92 18.76
N THR A 197 -21.17 7.93 19.39
CA THR A 197 -22.04 7.83 20.56
C THR A 197 -23.39 8.47 20.26
N VAL A 198 -24.47 7.71 20.47
CA VAL A 198 -25.84 8.17 20.23
C VAL A 198 -26.66 8.06 21.52
N LYS A 199 -27.32 9.15 21.90
CA LYS A 199 -28.33 9.19 22.97
C LYS A 199 -29.70 8.76 22.41
N PRO A 200 -30.26 7.62 22.86
CA PRO A 200 -31.57 7.18 22.43
C PRO A 200 -32.68 8.17 22.81
N LYS A 201 -33.72 8.28 21.97
CA LYS A 201 -34.89 9.14 22.25
C LYS A 201 -35.76 8.66 23.41
N ASP A 202 -35.68 7.38 23.75
CA ASP A 202 -36.46 6.75 24.82
C ASP A 202 -35.91 7.03 26.22
N GLY A 203 -34.82 7.82 26.33
CA GLY A 203 -34.20 8.19 27.60
C GLY A 203 -33.15 7.19 28.10
N SER A 204 -32.97 6.05 27.43
CA SER A 204 -31.98 5.03 27.79
C SER A 204 -30.55 5.56 27.77
N ALA A 205 -29.62 4.82 28.37
CA ALA A 205 -28.20 5.18 28.38
C ALA A 205 -27.65 5.31 26.94
N SER A 206 -26.72 6.25 26.76
CA SER A 206 -26.04 6.47 25.50
C SER A 206 -25.31 5.22 25.05
N GLN A 207 -25.36 4.95 23.74
CA GLN A 207 -24.75 3.77 23.15
C GLN A 207 -23.57 4.19 22.29
N THR A 208 -22.44 3.54 22.49
CA THR A 208 -21.18 3.84 21.80
C THR A 208 -20.73 2.66 20.95
N CYS A 209 -20.33 2.94 19.72
CA CYS A 209 -19.82 1.95 18.80
C CYS A 209 -18.48 2.38 18.22
N ALA A 210 -17.56 1.43 18.10
CA ALA A 210 -16.27 1.65 17.47
C ALA A 210 -16.45 1.87 15.96
N VAL A 211 -15.79 2.89 15.43
CA VAL A 211 -15.75 3.24 14.01
C VAL A 211 -14.49 2.63 13.41
N LYS A 212 -14.60 2.00 12.24
CA LYS A 212 -13.50 1.42 11.48
C LYS A 212 -13.16 2.27 10.26
N ASP A 213 -11.96 2.09 9.75
CA ASP A 213 -11.53 2.70 8.48
C ASP A 213 -12.51 2.33 7.35
N GLY A 214 -13.16 3.36 6.78
CA GLY A 214 -14.16 3.21 5.71
C GLY A 214 -15.62 3.34 6.14
N ASP A 215 -15.90 3.47 7.44
CA ASP A 215 -17.24 3.82 7.93
C ASP A 215 -17.58 5.29 7.62
N ASP A 216 -18.81 5.54 7.18
CA ASP A 216 -19.26 6.84 6.66
C ASP A 216 -19.71 7.80 7.80
N VAL A 217 -18.84 8.03 8.78
CA VAL A 217 -19.14 8.92 9.92
C VAL A 217 -18.87 10.40 9.64
N ASP A 218 -18.11 10.72 8.60
CA ASP A 218 -17.78 12.10 8.21
C ASP A 218 -19.02 12.92 7.77
N ARG A 219 -20.12 12.23 7.46
CA ARG A 219 -21.39 12.83 7.02
C ARG A 219 -22.33 13.21 8.16
N VAL A 220 -21.98 12.88 9.39
CA VAL A 220 -22.79 13.14 10.57
C VAL A 220 -21.97 13.91 11.60
N LYS A 221 -22.63 14.76 12.39
CA LYS A 221 -21.99 15.58 13.44
C LYS A 221 -22.78 15.52 14.74
N THR A 222 -22.12 15.90 15.83
CA THR A 222 -22.78 16.07 17.13
C THR A 222 -24.03 16.93 16.98
N GLY A 223 -25.12 16.47 17.60
CA GLY A 223 -26.43 17.10 17.52
C GLY A 223 -27.37 16.54 16.44
N ASP A 224 -26.85 15.76 15.48
CA ASP A 224 -27.68 15.18 14.41
C ASP A 224 -28.61 14.07 14.91
N GLN A 225 -29.79 14.00 14.32
CA GLN A 225 -30.71 12.88 14.50
C GLN A 225 -30.33 11.75 13.56
N VAL A 226 -30.06 10.57 14.12
CA VAL A 226 -29.58 9.41 13.36
C VAL A 226 -30.27 8.12 13.73
N GLU A 227 -30.21 7.20 12.79
CA GLU A 227 -30.40 5.78 12.99
C GLU A 227 -29.03 5.10 12.92
N MET A 228 -28.59 4.53 14.05
CA MET A 228 -27.31 3.85 14.21
C MET A 228 -27.54 2.36 14.41
N THR A 229 -26.86 1.53 13.62
CA THR A 229 -26.82 0.09 13.81
C THR A 229 -25.41 -0.32 14.17
N CYS A 230 -25.26 -1.04 15.27
CA CYS A 230 -24.01 -1.63 15.70
C CYS A 230 -24.12 -3.14 15.72
N SER A 231 -22.99 -3.80 15.60
CA SER A 231 -22.88 -5.25 15.57
C SER A 231 -21.85 -5.67 16.61
N GLN A 232 -22.18 -6.69 17.41
CA GLN A 232 -21.25 -7.20 18.40
C GLN A 232 -20.23 -8.13 17.73
N VAL A 233 -18.97 -7.74 17.71
CA VAL A 233 -17.87 -8.53 17.13
C VAL A 233 -16.83 -8.75 18.21
N ALA A 234 -16.58 -10.01 18.57
CA ALA A 234 -15.64 -10.38 19.63
C ALA A 234 -15.86 -9.64 20.96
N GLY A 235 -17.13 -9.44 21.35
CA GLY A 235 -17.51 -8.75 22.58
C GLY A 235 -17.54 -7.22 22.51
N ALA A 236 -17.07 -6.60 21.42
CA ALA A 236 -17.09 -5.15 21.22
C ALA A 236 -18.22 -4.72 20.26
N TRP A 237 -18.82 -3.57 20.51
CA TRP A 237 -19.80 -2.96 19.59
C TRP A 237 -19.07 -2.21 18.47
N VAL A 238 -19.24 -2.67 17.23
CA VAL A 238 -18.68 -2.06 16.03
C VAL A 238 -19.80 -1.46 15.21
N LEU A 239 -19.60 -0.23 14.73
CA LEU A 239 -20.53 0.44 13.83
C LEU A 239 -20.72 -0.41 12.57
N ALA A 240 -21.97 -0.77 12.29
CA ALA A 240 -22.32 -1.44 11.04
C ALA A 240 -22.90 -0.44 10.03
N LYS A 241 -23.62 0.58 10.52
CA LYS A 241 -24.32 1.55 9.69
C LYS A 241 -24.74 2.77 10.50
N VAL A 242 -24.61 3.96 9.92
CA VAL A 242 -25.23 5.19 10.43
C VAL A 242 -25.94 5.92 9.30
N ARG A 243 -27.13 6.46 9.57
CA ARG A 243 -27.89 7.28 8.63
C ARG A 243 -28.52 8.47 9.34
N ARG A 244 -28.43 9.65 8.74
CA ARG A 244 -29.17 10.83 9.19
C ARG A 244 -30.67 10.62 8.93
N ARG A 245 -31.50 11.08 9.85
CA ARG A 245 -32.96 11.08 9.73
C ARG A 245 -33.48 12.47 9.39
#